data_AF-A0A7Y4Y867-F1
#
_entry.id   AF-A0A7Y4Y867-F1
#
_cell.length_a   1.000
_cell.length_b   1.000
_cell.length_c   1.000
_cell.angle_alpha   90.00
_cell.angle_beta   90.00
_cell.angle_gamma   90.00
#
_symmetry.space_group_name_H-M   'P 1'
#
loop_
_entity.id
_entity.type
_entity.pdbx_description
1 polymer ?
#
loop_
_entity_poly.entity_id
_entity_poly.type
_entity_poly.pdbx_seq_one_letter_code
_entity_poly.pdbx_strand_id
1 'polypeptide(L)'
;MIFTKGCETSLGQGLILEFNEVINSFEQIERQSIALAIAEGIYTEINKRISTTWGSVGLLLNPKLKNIDLPTYELLTNKWSDIYRQFHETFFPGNYKCINDSEPPITQNGLLSINWKREMDEFDFLLATPVVPIPNRMLTEKEISDKIISSGYYKYFKNNLAGNITTHQDKIILENLPKSNFETYP
;
A
#
# COMPACT_ATOMS: atom_id res chain seq x y z
N MET A 1 -6.85 -1.13 -2.57
CA MET A 1 -5.96 -1.55 -3.68
C MET A 1 -4.92 -2.51 -3.12
N ILE A 2 -4.38 -3.42 -3.94
CA ILE A 2 -3.38 -4.40 -3.49
C ILE A 2 -2.05 -4.06 -4.18
N PHE A 3 -0.95 -4.05 -3.44
CA PHE A 3 0.38 -4.01 -4.05
C PHE A 3 0.72 -5.40 -4.58
N THR A 4 0.82 -5.52 -5.90
CA THR A 4 1.19 -6.77 -6.58
C THR A 4 2.26 -6.47 -7.61
N LYS A 5 3.22 -7.38 -7.72
CA LYS A 5 4.30 -7.28 -8.70
C LYS A 5 3.83 -7.63 -10.11
N GLY A 6 2.83 -8.49 -10.23
CA GLY A 6 2.25 -8.90 -11.51
C GLY A 6 1.65 -7.76 -12.34
N CYS A 7 1.42 -6.58 -11.76
CA CYS A 7 0.88 -5.42 -12.46
C CYS A 7 1.91 -4.33 -12.81
N GLU A 8 3.21 -4.55 -12.60
CA GLU A 8 4.24 -3.55 -12.91
C GLU A 8 4.27 -3.16 -14.40
N THR A 9 3.74 -4.00 -15.29
CA THR A 9 3.63 -3.78 -16.75
C THR A 9 2.31 -3.12 -17.17
N SER A 10 1.36 -2.95 -16.27
CA SER A 10 0.03 -2.37 -16.53
C SER A 10 -0.41 -1.57 -15.30
N LEU A 11 0.29 -0.46 -15.10
CA LEU A 11 0.12 0.40 -13.94
C LEU A 11 -1.20 1.16 -14.01
N GLY A 12 -1.84 1.30 -12.86
CA GLY A 12 -2.86 2.30 -12.61
C GLY A 12 -2.24 3.63 -12.15
N GLN A 13 -3.09 4.53 -11.65
CA GLN A 13 -2.67 5.79 -11.03
C GLN A 13 -2.99 5.77 -9.54
N GLY A 14 -2.00 6.07 -8.71
CA GLY A 14 -2.18 6.35 -7.28
C GLY A 14 -1.95 7.83 -6.97
N LEU A 15 -2.24 8.22 -5.73
CA LEU A 15 -1.85 9.53 -5.19
C LEU A 15 -0.84 9.30 -4.06
N ILE A 16 0.16 10.18 -4.01
CA ILE A 16 1.05 10.31 -2.86
C ILE A 16 0.58 11.55 -2.11
N LEU A 17 0.41 11.41 -0.80
CA LEU A 17 -0.01 12.50 0.07
C LEU A 17 1.15 12.86 0.99
N GLU A 18 1.51 14.13 0.99
CA GLU A 18 2.48 14.68 1.94
C GLU A 18 1.94 14.58 3.37
N PHE A 19 2.84 14.36 4.33
CA PHE A 19 2.51 14.57 5.72
C PHE A 19 2.29 16.05 5.97
N ASN A 20 1.32 16.40 6.84
CA ASN A 20 1.08 17.78 7.23
C ASN A 20 2.25 18.40 8.03
N GLU A 21 3.20 17.58 8.48
CA GLU A 21 4.33 17.97 9.30
C GLU A 21 5.65 17.59 8.64
N VAL A 22 6.66 18.45 8.78
CA VAL A 22 8.03 18.12 8.35
C VAL A 22 8.61 17.07 9.30
N ILE A 23 9.13 16.00 8.71
CA ILE A 23 9.72 14.86 9.42
C ILE A 23 11.22 15.05 9.54
N ASN A 24 11.69 15.28 10.76
CA ASN A 24 13.09 15.59 11.09
C ASN A 24 13.77 14.49 11.91
N SER A 25 13.06 13.43 12.29
CA SER A 25 13.61 12.33 13.08
C SER A 25 12.95 11.00 12.78
N PHE A 26 13.64 9.90 13.12
CA PHE A 26 13.09 8.55 12.97
C PHE A 26 11.84 8.34 13.82
N GLU A 27 11.81 8.91 15.02
CA GLU A 27 10.68 8.81 15.94
C GLU A 27 9.41 9.45 15.34
N GLN A 28 9.57 10.48 14.50
CA GLN A 28 8.46 11.03 13.74
C GLN A 28 8.00 10.09 12.60
N ILE A 29 8.92 9.41 11.91
CA ILE A 29 8.57 8.37 10.92
C ILE A 29 7.77 7.24 11.59
N GLU A 30 8.20 6.79 12.76
CA GLU A 30 7.50 5.76 13.55
C GLU A 30 6.11 6.24 13.98
N ARG A 31 5.94 7.49 14.40
CA ARG A 31 4.61 8.05 14.71
C ARG A 31 3.71 8.09 13.49
N GLN A 32 4.21 8.51 12.33
CA GLN A 32 3.44 8.50 11.09
C GLN A 32 3.06 7.08 10.65
N SER A 33 3.93 6.09 10.88
CA SER A 33 3.62 4.69 10.57
C SER A 33 2.55 4.11 11.50
N ILE A 34 2.57 4.47 12.78
CA ILE A 34 1.49 4.11 13.72
C ILE A 34 0.18 4.79 13.31
N ALA A 35 0.20 6.07 12.96
CA ALA A 35 -0.98 6.79 12.50
C ALA A 35 -1.61 6.13 11.25
N LEU A 36 -0.77 5.76 10.27
CA LEU A 36 -1.22 5.01 9.09
C LEU A 36 -1.78 3.63 9.48
N ALA A 37 -1.10 2.90 10.37
CA ALA A 37 -1.59 1.61 10.85
C ALA A 37 -2.93 1.70 11.59
N ILE A 38 -3.18 2.79 12.33
CA ILE A 38 -4.48 3.05 12.97
C ILE A 38 -5.55 3.31 11.92
N ALA A 39 -5.25 4.15 10.91
CA ALA A 39 -6.20 4.47 9.84
C ALA A 39 -6.63 3.23 9.03
N GLU A 40 -5.72 2.28 8.86
CA GLU A 40 -5.96 1.01 8.18
C GLU A 40 -6.57 -0.06 9.12
N GLY A 41 -6.64 0.18 10.43
CA GLY A 41 -7.13 -0.80 11.42
C GLY A 41 -6.15 -1.93 11.73
N ILE A 42 -4.87 -1.78 11.37
CA ILE A 42 -3.76 -2.69 11.71
C ILE A 42 -3.40 -2.52 13.19
N TYR A 43 -3.30 -1.27 13.64
CA TYR A 43 -3.02 -0.91 15.02
C TYR A 43 -4.34 -0.72 15.77
N THR A 44 -4.53 -1.49 16.84
CA THR A 44 -5.72 -1.45 17.69
C THR A 44 -5.33 -1.53 19.16
N GLU A 45 -6.29 -1.34 20.07
CA GLU A 45 -6.05 -1.49 21.52
C GLU A 45 -5.50 -2.87 21.90
N ILE A 46 -5.87 -3.90 21.15
CA ILE A 46 -5.45 -5.30 21.37
C ILE A 46 -4.15 -5.60 20.63
N ASN A 47 -3.92 -4.97 19.48
CA ASN A 47 -2.71 -5.14 18.67
C ASN A 47 -1.98 -3.80 18.48
N LYS A 48 -1.02 -3.51 19.35
CA LYS A 48 -0.19 -2.29 19.31
C LYS A 48 1.01 -2.44 18.38
N ARG A 49 0.79 -2.96 17.16
CA ARG A 49 1.82 -3.25 16.16
C ARG A 49 1.46 -2.59 14.83
N ILE A 50 2.48 -2.27 14.03
CA ILE A 50 2.31 -1.80 12.65
C ILE A 50 2.21 -2.94 11.63
N SER A 51 2.08 -4.18 12.12
CA SER A 51 1.99 -5.40 11.32
C SER A 51 1.03 -6.42 11.95
N THR A 52 0.26 -7.09 11.11
CA THR A 52 -0.75 -8.11 11.44
C THR A 52 -0.71 -9.27 10.45
N THR A 53 -1.63 -10.22 10.59
CA THR A 53 -1.83 -11.33 9.66
C THR A 53 -2.43 -10.93 8.32
N TRP A 54 -3.06 -9.75 8.23
CA TRP A 54 -3.74 -9.29 7.00
C TRP A 54 -3.09 -8.07 6.36
N GLY A 55 -2.35 -7.26 7.12
CA GLY A 55 -1.77 -5.99 6.65
C GLY A 55 -0.54 -5.56 7.45
N SER A 56 0.33 -4.77 6.81
CA SER A 56 1.55 -4.21 7.42
C SER A 56 1.80 -2.81 6.89
N VAL A 57 2.53 -1.96 7.63
CA VAL A 57 3.03 -0.66 7.14
C VAL A 57 4.48 -0.80 6.71
N GLY A 58 4.78 -0.61 5.42
CA GLY A 58 6.14 -0.65 4.89
C GLY A 58 6.74 0.73 4.65
N LEU A 59 8.07 0.79 4.66
CA LEU A 59 8.87 1.99 4.36
C LEU A 59 9.56 1.84 3.00
N LEU A 60 9.47 2.87 2.14
CA LEU A 60 10.28 2.99 0.94
C LEU A 60 11.17 4.22 1.07
N LEU A 61 12.49 4.06 1.01
CA LEU A 61 13.43 5.18 1.04
C LEU A 61 13.79 5.60 -0.38
N ASN A 62 13.94 6.91 -0.61
CA ASN A 62 14.42 7.44 -1.87
C ASN A 62 15.84 6.91 -2.15
N PRO A 63 16.10 6.23 -3.27
CA PRO A 63 17.44 5.75 -3.59
C PRO A 63 18.49 6.86 -3.72
N LYS A 64 18.08 8.11 -4.02
CA LYS A 64 18.99 9.26 -4.04
C LYS A 64 19.61 9.52 -2.67
N LEU A 65 18.87 9.27 -1.58
CA LEU A 65 19.37 9.44 -0.21
C LEU A 65 20.65 8.64 0.02
N LYS A 66 20.73 7.42 -0.54
CA LYS A 66 21.92 6.57 -0.45
C LYS A 66 23.18 7.22 -1.05
N ASN A 67 23.02 8.08 -2.05
CA ASN A 67 24.14 8.73 -2.74
C ASN A 67 24.51 10.08 -2.10
N ILE A 68 23.54 10.78 -1.53
CA ILE A 68 23.75 12.13 -0.96
C ILE A 68 24.05 12.11 0.54
N ASP A 69 23.48 11.15 1.28
CA ASP A 69 23.62 10.98 2.72
C ASP A 69 23.45 9.50 3.10
N LEU A 70 24.48 8.71 2.76
CA LEU A 70 24.54 7.30 3.09
C LEU A 70 24.37 7.01 4.59
N PRO A 71 25.01 7.75 5.53
CA PRO A 71 24.80 7.54 6.96
C PRO A 71 23.33 7.64 7.38
N THR A 72 22.60 8.65 6.91
CA THR A 72 21.15 8.77 7.20
C THR A 72 20.36 7.64 6.57
N TYR A 73 20.64 7.28 5.32
CA TYR A 73 19.97 6.15 4.65
C TYR A 73 20.14 4.83 5.43
N GLU A 74 21.36 4.53 5.88
CA GLU A 74 21.66 3.33 6.66
C GLU A 74 21.03 3.38 8.06
N LEU A 75 21.05 4.54 8.72
CA LEU A 75 20.42 4.74 10.02
C LEU A 75 18.91 4.46 9.95
N LEU A 76 18.22 5.05 8.96
CA LEU A 76 16.78 4.85 8.76
C LEU A 76 16.47 3.39 8.44
N THR A 77 17.25 2.77 7.54
CA THR A 77 17.11 1.36 7.19
C THR A 77 17.26 0.45 8.41
N ASN A 78 18.28 0.67 9.23
CA ASN A 78 18.56 -0.15 10.40
C ASN A 78 17.51 0.02 11.49
N LYS A 79 17.18 1.27 11.86
CA LYS A 79 16.15 1.54 12.86
C LYS A 79 14.79 0.97 12.43
N TRP A 80 14.43 1.06 11.16
CA TRP A 80 13.19 0.48 10.64
C TRP A 80 13.21 -1.05 10.70
N SER A 81 14.32 -1.65 10.30
CA SER A 81 14.51 -3.11 10.36
C SER A 81 14.42 -3.63 11.80
N ASP A 82 14.86 -2.86 12.79
CA ASP A 82 14.77 -3.21 14.21
C ASP A 82 13.33 -3.31 14.71
N ILE A 83 12.42 -2.47 14.22
CA ILE A 83 10.98 -2.59 14.50
C ILE A 83 10.48 -3.96 14.00
N TYR A 84 10.80 -4.31 12.75
CA TYR A 84 10.35 -5.56 12.14
C TYR A 84 11.00 -6.81 12.72
N ARG A 85 12.19 -6.68 13.30
CA ARG A 85 12.85 -7.76 14.04
C ARG A 85 12.00 -8.24 15.22
N GLN A 86 11.22 -7.35 15.84
CA GLN A 86 10.29 -7.70 16.92
C GLN A 86 9.10 -8.55 16.41
N PHE A 87 8.90 -8.62 15.09
CA PHE A 87 7.77 -9.31 14.46
C PHE A 87 8.18 -10.59 13.72
N HIS A 88 9.46 -10.96 13.75
CA HIS A 88 10.03 -12.01 12.91
C HIS A 88 9.33 -13.38 12.99
N GLU A 89 8.78 -13.75 14.16
CA GLU A 89 8.07 -15.02 14.34
C GLU A 89 6.66 -15.04 13.71
N THR A 90 6.08 -13.86 13.49
CA THR A 90 4.67 -13.71 13.07
C THR A 90 4.51 -13.03 11.72
N PHE A 91 5.53 -12.33 11.25
CA PHE A 91 5.53 -11.60 10.00
C PHE A 91 6.28 -12.40 8.92
N PHE A 92 5.51 -12.86 7.94
CA PHE A 92 6.01 -13.63 6.81
C PHE A 92 5.72 -12.87 5.51
N PRO A 93 6.72 -12.20 4.91
CA PRO A 93 6.59 -11.46 3.66
C PRO A 93 5.91 -12.24 2.54
N GLY A 94 6.19 -13.54 2.43
CA GLY A 94 5.61 -14.41 1.41
C GLY A 94 4.07 -14.46 1.42
N ASN A 95 3.41 -14.10 2.52
CA ASN A 95 1.96 -14.03 2.59
C ASN A 95 1.38 -12.81 1.84
N TYR A 96 2.19 -11.79 1.58
CA TYR A 96 1.76 -10.52 0.97
C TYR A 96 1.81 -10.52 -0.56
N LYS A 97 2.21 -11.64 -1.18
CA LYS A 97 2.35 -11.74 -2.63
C LYS A 97 1.23 -12.59 -3.23
N CYS A 98 0.80 -12.24 -4.45
CA CYS A 98 -0.08 -13.12 -5.21
C CYS A 98 0.67 -14.39 -5.64
N ILE A 99 -0.05 -15.49 -5.92
CA ILE A 99 0.55 -16.77 -6.34
C ILE A 99 1.50 -16.65 -7.55
N ASN A 100 1.25 -15.70 -8.45
CA ASN A 100 2.05 -15.48 -9.66
C ASN A 100 3.16 -14.44 -9.47
N ASP A 101 3.26 -13.81 -8.31
CA ASP A 101 4.30 -12.82 -8.02
C ASP A 101 5.62 -13.52 -7.69
N SER A 102 6.71 -13.07 -8.32
CA SER A 102 8.06 -13.55 -8.04
C SER A 102 8.45 -13.24 -6.60
N GLU A 103 8.19 -12.01 -6.15
CA GLU A 103 8.58 -11.48 -4.85
C GLU A 103 7.42 -10.74 -4.15
N PRO A 104 7.42 -10.68 -2.81
CA PRO A 104 6.44 -9.89 -2.07
C PRO A 104 6.70 -8.38 -2.17
N PRO A 105 5.65 -7.55 -2.02
CA PRO A 105 5.76 -6.10 -2.05
C PRO A 105 6.45 -5.50 -0.81
N ILE A 106 6.78 -6.32 0.17
CA ILE A 106 7.47 -5.95 1.40
C ILE A 106 8.50 -7.01 1.76
N THR A 107 9.65 -6.59 2.29
CA THR A 107 10.75 -7.47 2.72
C THR A 107 10.57 -7.91 4.18
N GLN A 108 11.37 -8.89 4.64
CA GLN A 108 11.39 -9.33 6.05
C GLN A 108 11.72 -8.18 7.02
N ASN A 109 12.46 -7.17 6.54
CA ASN A 109 12.87 -6.00 7.30
C ASN A 109 11.85 -4.85 7.22
N GLY A 110 10.68 -5.09 6.62
CA GLY A 110 9.62 -4.09 6.53
C GLY A 110 9.83 -3.01 5.48
N LEU A 111 10.86 -3.13 4.64
CA LEU A 111 11.05 -2.22 3.50
C LEU A 111 10.14 -2.64 2.35
N LEU A 112 9.52 -1.68 1.67
CA LEU A 112 8.74 -1.91 0.48
C LEU A 112 9.65 -2.30 -0.68
N SER A 113 9.27 -3.35 -1.40
CA SER A 113 9.96 -3.83 -2.60
C SER A 113 9.38 -3.18 -3.87
N ILE A 114 8.97 -1.91 -3.83
CA ILE A 114 8.35 -1.22 -4.96
C ILE A 114 9.41 -0.41 -5.71
N ASN A 115 9.34 -0.42 -7.05
CA ASN A 115 10.25 0.38 -7.87
C ASN A 115 9.99 1.87 -7.66
N TRP A 116 11.01 2.60 -7.23
CA TRP A 116 10.99 4.07 -7.15
C TRP A 116 10.75 4.66 -8.55
N LYS A 117 9.84 5.62 -8.66
CA LYS A 117 9.50 6.31 -9.91
C LYS A 117 9.91 7.78 -9.84
N ARG A 118 10.08 8.42 -11.00
CA ARG A 118 10.54 9.81 -11.09
C ARG A 118 9.58 10.77 -10.38
N GLU A 119 8.28 10.48 -10.45
CA GLU A 119 7.22 11.25 -9.79
C GLU A 119 7.36 11.22 -8.26
N MET A 120 8.08 10.25 -7.70
CA MET A 120 8.35 10.15 -6.26
C MET A 120 9.56 10.97 -5.84
N ASP A 121 10.33 11.54 -6.76
CA ASP A 121 11.61 12.21 -6.47
C ASP A 121 11.50 13.45 -5.58
N GLU A 122 10.29 13.98 -5.39
CA GLU A 122 10.02 15.09 -4.45
C GLU A 122 9.99 14.64 -2.98
N PHE A 123 9.95 13.32 -2.72
CA PHE A 123 9.89 12.75 -1.38
C PHE A 123 11.21 12.09 -0.98
N ASP A 124 11.58 12.20 0.29
CA ASP A 124 12.72 11.48 0.86
C ASP A 124 12.39 10.02 1.17
N PHE A 125 11.12 9.75 1.51
CA PHE A 125 10.61 8.42 1.80
C PHE A 125 9.10 8.37 1.63
N LEU A 126 8.55 7.16 1.53
CA LEU A 126 7.11 6.89 1.49
C LEU A 126 6.76 5.83 2.53
N LEU A 127 5.56 5.95 3.10
CA LEU A 127 4.92 4.90 3.90
C LEU A 127 3.71 4.38 3.12
N ALA A 128 3.52 3.06 3.10
CA ALA A 128 2.35 2.46 2.46
C ALA A 128 1.98 1.13 3.10
N THR A 129 0.75 0.67 2.83
CA THR A 129 0.16 -0.49 3.50
C THR A 129 0.01 -1.67 2.54
N PRO A 130 1.00 -2.58 2.43
CA PRO A 130 0.78 -3.88 1.81
C PRO A 130 -0.22 -4.73 2.60
N VAL A 131 -1.04 -5.46 1.87
CA VAL A 131 -2.08 -6.34 2.42
C VAL A 131 -1.93 -7.76 1.86
N VAL A 132 -2.32 -8.75 2.66
CA VAL A 132 -2.40 -10.15 2.23
C VAL A 132 -3.55 -10.30 1.24
N PRO A 133 -3.30 -10.76 -0.01
CA PRO A 133 -4.34 -10.89 -1.00
C PRO A 133 -5.31 -12.02 -0.62
N ILE A 134 -6.61 -11.71 -0.60
CA ILE A 134 -7.68 -12.68 -0.36
C ILE A 134 -8.70 -12.55 -1.50
N PRO A 135 -8.82 -13.54 -2.40
CA PRO A 135 -8.02 -14.76 -2.51
C PRO A 135 -6.55 -14.47 -2.86
N ASN A 136 -5.65 -15.46 -2.70
CA ASN A 136 -4.22 -15.33 -3.02
C ASN A 136 -3.95 -15.33 -4.56
N ARG A 137 -4.57 -14.39 -5.27
CA ARG A 137 -4.39 -14.10 -6.68
C ARG A 137 -5.01 -12.75 -7.01
N MET A 138 -4.69 -12.25 -8.20
CA MET A 138 -5.42 -11.13 -8.78
C MET A 138 -6.89 -11.48 -8.99
N LEU A 139 -7.75 -10.53 -8.64
CA LEU A 139 -9.17 -10.59 -8.94
C LEU A 139 -9.41 -10.20 -10.40
N THR A 140 -10.37 -10.87 -11.01
CA THR A 140 -10.88 -10.49 -12.34
C THR A 140 -11.80 -9.27 -12.23
N GLU A 141 -11.99 -8.57 -13.34
CA GLU A 141 -12.85 -7.40 -13.44
C GLU A 141 -14.31 -7.75 -13.11
N LYS A 142 -14.72 -8.96 -13.46
CA LYS A 142 -16.03 -9.51 -13.09
C LYS A 142 -16.15 -9.69 -11.57
N GLU A 143 -15.16 -10.30 -10.93
CA GLU A 143 -15.21 -10.50 -9.46
C GLU A 143 -15.21 -9.16 -8.71
N ILE A 144 -14.44 -8.18 -9.19
CA ILE A 144 -14.40 -6.85 -8.61
C ILE A 144 -15.76 -6.16 -8.77
N SER A 145 -16.36 -6.19 -9.97
CA SER A 145 -17.69 -5.59 -10.21
C SER A 145 -18.79 -6.28 -9.41
N ASP A 146 -18.83 -7.62 -9.36
CA ASP A 146 -19.77 -8.39 -8.53
C ASP A 146 -19.63 -8.01 -7.03
N LYS A 147 -18.39 -7.80 -6.56
CA LYS A 147 -18.14 -7.34 -5.19
C LYS A 147 -18.65 -5.92 -4.96
N ILE A 148 -18.38 -4.98 -5.87
CA ILE A 148 -18.87 -3.60 -5.79
C ILE A 148 -20.39 -3.55 -5.68
N ILE A 149 -21.09 -4.36 -6.48
CA ILE A 149 -22.55 -4.45 -6.49
C ILE A 149 -23.06 -4.99 -5.15
N SER A 150 -22.48 -6.08 -4.65
CA SER A 150 -22.95 -6.77 -3.44
C SER A 150 -22.59 -6.08 -2.12
N SER A 151 -21.49 -5.31 -2.06
CA SER A 151 -21.01 -4.67 -0.83
C SER A 151 -21.29 -3.18 -0.72
N GLY A 152 -21.95 -2.58 -1.71
CA GLY A 152 -22.24 -1.13 -1.72
C GLY A 152 -21.01 -0.23 -1.92
N TYR A 153 -19.89 -0.78 -2.41
CA TYR A 153 -18.65 -0.03 -2.63
C TYR A 153 -18.66 0.85 -3.89
N TYR A 154 -19.82 1.01 -4.54
CA TYR A 154 -19.95 1.83 -5.75
C TYR A 154 -19.49 3.28 -5.53
N LYS A 155 -19.90 3.90 -4.41
CA LYS A 155 -19.49 5.27 -4.08
C LYS A 155 -17.99 5.40 -3.89
N TYR A 156 -17.36 4.44 -3.20
CA TYR A 156 -15.91 4.41 -3.02
C TYR A 156 -15.17 4.30 -4.37
N PHE A 157 -15.61 3.38 -5.23
CA PHE A 157 -15.03 3.20 -6.56
C PHE A 157 -15.17 4.46 -7.42
N LYS A 158 -16.36 5.09 -7.44
CA LYS A 158 -16.59 6.34 -8.19
C LYS A 158 -15.77 7.51 -7.66
N ASN A 159 -15.62 7.63 -6.35
CA ASN A 159 -14.79 8.67 -5.73
C ASN A 159 -13.31 8.51 -6.11
N ASN A 160 -12.79 7.27 -6.15
CA ASN A 160 -11.44 7.01 -6.61
C ASN A 160 -11.25 7.47 -8.06
N LEU A 161 -12.17 7.10 -8.96
CA LEU A 161 -12.12 7.53 -10.37
C LEU A 161 -12.17 9.06 -10.51
N ALA A 162 -13.06 9.73 -9.77
CA ALA A 162 -13.16 11.19 -9.79
C ALA A 162 -11.89 11.86 -9.24
N GLY A 163 -11.18 11.20 -8.32
CA GLY A 163 -9.89 11.61 -7.79
C GLY A 163 -8.67 11.15 -8.61
N ASN A 164 -8.87 10.64 -9.83
CA ASN A 164 -7.81 10.07 -10.68
C ASN A 164 -7.00 8.93 -10.03
N ILE A 165 -7.60 8.22 -9.07
CA ILE A 165 -7.06 6.97 -8.51
C ILE A 165 -7.63 5.83 -9.35
N THR A 166 -6.79 5.22 -10.17
CA THR A 166 -7.22 4.25 -11.19
C THR A 166 -6.41 2.97 -11.18
N THR A 167 -6.98 1.93 -11.78
CA THR A 167 -6.32 0.66 -12.11
C THR A 167 -6.47 0.36 -13.60
N HIS A 168 -5.61 -0.51 -14.16
CA HIS A 168 -5.75 -0.95 -15.56
C HIS A 168 -7.07 -1.68 -15.85
N GLN A 169 -7.78 -2.13 -14.81
CA GLN A 169 -9.02 -2.90 -14.88
C GLN A 169 -10.28 -2.02 -14.91
N ASP A 170 -10.17 -0.73 -14.56
CA ASP A 170 -11.32 0.13 -14.27
C ASP A 170 -12.32 0.25 -15.42
N LYS A 171 -11.84 0.28 -16.67
CA LYS A 171 -12.70 0.37 -17.85
C LYS A 171 -13.66 -0.82 -17.93
N ILE A 172 -13.15 -2.04 -17.81
CA ILE A 172 -13.94 -3.27 -17.91
C ILE A 172 -14.81 -3.43 -16.67
N ILE A 173 -14.32 -3.02 -15.49
CA ILE A 173 -15.13 -2.98 -14.26
C ILE A 173 -16.37 -2.09 -14.49
N LEU A 174 -16.20 -0.88 -15.03
CA LEU A 174 -17.32 0.03 -15.32
C LEU A 174 -18.33 -0.55 -16.31
N GLU A 175 -17.85 -1.26 -17.34
CA GLU A 175 -18.71 -1.93 -18.33
C GLU A 175 -19.57 -3.04 -17.71
N ASN A 176 -19.07 -3.69 -16.65
CA ASN A 176 -19.79 -4.74 -15.92
C ASN A 176 -20.77 -4.21 -14.86
N LEU A 177 -20.72 -2.93 -14.49
CA LEU A 177 -21.61 -2.36 -13.47
C LEU A 177 -23.01 -2.03 -14.06
N PRO A 178 -24.11 -2.21 -13.28
CA PRO A 178 -25.46 -1.97 -13.77
C PRO A 178 -25.68 -0.52 -14.20
N LYS A 179 -26.27 -0.32 -15.39
CA LYS A 179 -26.58 1.01 -15.94
C LYS A 179 -27.59 1.82 -15.10
N SER A 180 -28.41 1.17 -14.30
CA SER A 180 -29.39 1.81 -13.40
C SER A 180 -28.75 2.54 -12.21
N ASN A 181 -27.48 2.28 -11.90
CA ASN A 181 -26.75 2.93 -10.80
C ASN A 181 -26.07 4.24 -11.23
N PHE A 182 -26.22 4.66 -12.49
CA PHE A 182 -25.66 5.92 -12.99
C PHE A 182 -26.58 7.12 -12.76
N GLU A 183 -27.85 6.90 -12.39
CA GLU A 183 -28.89 7.95 -12.30
C GLU A 183 -29.38 8.24 -10.86
N THR A 184 -28.99 7.42 -9.89
CA THR A 184 -29.44 7.57 -8.50
C THR A 184 -28.28 7.86 -7.58
N TYR A 185 -27.69 9.06 -7.62
CA TYR A 185 -27.15 9.76 -6.45
C TYR A 185 -26.73 11.17 -6.90
N PRO A 186 -27.31 12.24 -6.30
CA PRO A 186 -26.95 13.62 -6.61
C PRO A 186 -25.52 13.99 -6.21
#